data_AF-A0ABD0Q3H6-F1
#
_entry.id   AF-A0ABD0Q3H6-F1
#
_cell.length_a   1.000
_cell.length_b   1.000
_cell.length_c   1.000
_cell.angle_alpha   90.00
_cell.angle_beta   90.00
_cell.angle_gamma   90.00
#
_symmetry.space_group_name_H-M   'P 1'
#
loop_
_entity.id
_entity.type
_entity.pdbx_description
1 polymer ?
#
loop_
_entity_poly.entity_id
_entity_poly.type
_entity_poly.pdbx_seq_one_letter_code
_entity_poly.pdbx_strand_id
1 'polypeptide(L)'
;VLMDMFHQVEEDISVFPLMDEEPSAAEEQNYYDLVKAFMAEVRQYLRDLNLIIKVFREPFASNAMLFSPHVSPALHPRAPPAAHSPDVENIFSRIVDIHEVTVKLLGLIEDTVEMTDEGSPHPLVGSCFEDLAE
;
A
#
# COMPACT_ATOMS: atom_id res chain seq x y z
N VAL A 1 -3.91 25.09 57.17
CA VAL A 1 -4.81 23.94 56.96
C VAL A 1 -4.86 23.49 55.50
N LEU A 2 -4.81 24.38 54.50
CA LEU A 2 -4.70 23.95 53.08
C LEU A 2 -3.28 23.56 52.63
N MET A 3 -2.21 24.04 53.28
CA MET A 3 -0.84 23.65 52.95
C MET A 3 -0.42 22.27 53.50
N ASP A 4 -1.13 21.73 54.49
CA ASP A 4 -0.89 20.37 55.01
C ASP A 4 -1.57 19.28 54.17
N MET A 5 -2.62 19.62 53.42
CA MET A 5 -3.32 18.66 52.56
C MET A 5 -2.53 18.26 51.31
N PHE A 6 -1.55 19.08 50.89
CA PHE A 6 -0.71 18.76 49.73
C PHE A 6 0.52 17.92 50.07
N HIS A 7 0.92 17.83 51.35
CA HIS A 7 2.04 16.98 51.78
C HIS A 7 1.61 15.55 52.13
N GLN A 8 0.31 15.32 52.43
CA GLN A 8 -0.21 13.98 52.73
C GLN A 8 -0.52 13.13 51.49
N VAL A 9 -0.47 13.71 50.28
CA VAL A 9 -0.73 12.99 49.02
C VAL A 9 0.57 12.54 48.34
N GLU A 10 1.73 13.09 48.71
CA GLU A 10 3.03 12.65 48.18
C GLU A 10 3.46 11.28 48.73
N GLU A 11 3.05 10.88 49.94
CA GLU A 11 3.53 9.63 50.56
C GLU A 11 2.75 8.37 50.15
N ASP A 12 1.61 8.47 49.43
CA ASP A 12 0.76 7.31 49.12
C ASP A 12 0.47 7.08 47.62
N ILE A 13 1.10 7.85 46.72
CA ILE A 13 1.13 7.55 45.28
C ILE A 13 2.52 7.00 44.95
N SER A 14 2.79 5.82 45.50
CA SER A 14 3.78 4.92 44.95
C SER A 14 3.16 4.20 43.74
N VAL A 15 3.95 4.08 42.67
CA VAL A 15 3.69 3.31 41.43
C VAL A 15 2.83 4.00 40.37
N PHE A 16 3.37 5.03 39.74
CA PHE A 16 3.38 5.06 38.27
C PHE A 16 4.71 5.69 37.84
N PRO A 17 5.65 4.94 37.24
CA PRO A 17 6.69 5.61 36.48
C PRO A 17 5.96 6.29 35.32
N LEU A 18 6.00 7.63 35.28
CA LEU A 18 5.89 8.33 34.02
C LEU A 18 7.07 7.83 33.20
N MET A 19 6.81 6.81 32.39
CA MET A 19 7.75 6.35 31.39
C MET A 19 7.87 7.52 30.42
N ASP A 20 8.89 8.35 30.62
CA ASP A 20 9.66 8.89 29.49
C ASP A 20 10.25 7.65 28.82
N GLU A 21 9.41 6.92 28.07
CA GLU A 21 9.86 5.85 27.21
C GLU A 21 10.46 6.55 25.99
N GLU A 22 11.74 6.92 26.11
CA GLU A 22 12.58 7.06 24.93
C GLU A 22 12.38 5.77 24.13
N PRO A 23 11.86 5.85 22.88
CA PRO A 23 11.47 4.66 22.13
C PRO A 23 12.68 3.72 22.11
N SER A 24 12.51 2.54 22.69
CA SER A 24 13.64 1.63 22.84
C SER A 24 14.09 1.19 21.44
N ALA A 25 15.42 1.17 21.21
CA ALA A 25 16.01 0.68 19.95
C ALA A 25 15.54 -0.74 19.55
N ALA A 26 14.92 -1.49 20.49
CA ALA A 26 14.30 -2.80 20.24
C ALA A 26 13.00 -2.71 19.43
N GLU A 27 12.18 -1.67 19.58
CA GLU A 27 10.99 -1.45 18.71
C GLU A 27 11.38 -0.90 17.34
N GLU A 28 12.46 -0.13 17.26
CA GLU A 28 12.96 0.49 16.02
C GLU A 28 13.57 -0.54 15.06
N GLN A 29 14.27 -1.56 15.59
CA GLN A 29 14.78 -2.68 14.80
C GLN A 29 13.65 -3.48 14.12
N ASN A 30 12.43 -3.49 14.70
CA ASN A 30 11.26 -4.16 14.13
C ASN A 30 10.71 -3.41 12.90
N TYR A 31 10.74 -2.07 12.89
CA TYR A 31 10.16 -1.29 11.79
C TYR A 31 10.90 -1.52 10.47
N TYR A 32 12.24 -1.43 10.46
CA TYR A 32 13.00 -1.65 9.22
C TYR A 32 12.90 -3.10 8.72
N ASP A 33 12.80 -4.07 9.64
CA ASP A 33 12.55 -5.47 9.28
C ASP A 33 11.18 -5.66 8.61
N LEU A 34 10.14 -4.98 9.11
CA LEU A 34 8.82 -4.95 8.48
C LEU A 34 8.87 -4.30 7.10
N VAL A 35 9.59 -3.18 6.93
CA VAL A 35 9.75 -2.52 5.62
C VAL A 35 10.43 -3.47 4.62
N LYS A 36 11.51 -4.15 5.02
CA LYS A 36 12.21 -5.12 4.16
C LYS A 36 11.31 -6.29 3.77
N ALA A 37 10.56 -6.85 4.73
CA ALA A 37 9.60 -7.92 4.48
C ALA A 37 8.51 -7.47 3.50
N PHE A 38 7.91 -6.29 3.75
CA PHE A 38 6.89 -5.70 2.89
C PHE A 38 7.39 -5.49 1.46
N MET A 39 8.58 -4.93 1.27
CA MET A 39 9.16 -4.77 -0.07
C MET A 39 9.39 -6.11 -0.78
N ALA A 40 9.76 -7.17 -0.05
CA ALA A 40 9.91 -8.51 -0.64
C ALA A 40 8.55 -9.09 -1.07
N GLU A 41 7.52 -8.92 -0.24
CA GLU A 41 6.15 -9.34 -0.52
C GLU A 41 5.55 -8.57 -1.70
N VAL A 42 5.71 -7.25 -1.75
CA VAL A 42 5.23 -6.40 -2.86
C VAL A 42 5.91 -6.79 -4.18
N ARG A 43 7.21 -7.13 -4.16
CA ARG A 43 7.89 -7.65 -5.37
C ARG A 43 7.34 -8.99 -5.83
N GLN A 44 6.97 -9.89 -4.91
CA GLN A 44 6.30 -11.13 -5.27
C GLN A 44 4.89 -10.85 -5.81
N TYR A 45 4.14 -9.98 -5.15
CA TYR A 45 2.81 -9.57 -5.58
C TYR A 45 2.84 -8.96 -7.00
N LEU A 46 3.82 -8.10 -7.31
CA LEU A 46 4.02 -7.57 -8.66
C LEU A 46 4.31 -8.66 -9.69
N ARG A 47 5.06 -9.72 -9.34
CA ARG A 47 5.25 -10.86 -10.25
C ARG A 47 3.93 -11.57 -10.52
N ASP A 48 3.10 -11.73 -9.50
CA ASP A 48 1.79 -12.38 -9.62
C ASP A 48 0.82 -11.50 -10.44
N LEU A 49 0.82 -10.19 -10.22
CA LEU A 49 0.06 -9.23 -11.05
C LEU A 49 0.53 -9.27 -12.51
N ASN A 50 1.84 -9.30 -12.75
CA ASN A 50 2.38 -9.44 -14.11
C ASN A 50 1.96 -10.77 -14.76
N LEU A 51 1.94 -11.86 -13.99
CA LEU A 51 1.45 -13.15 -14.46
C LEU A 51 -0.03 -13.06 -14.85
N ILE A 52 -0.88 -12.51 -14.00
CA ILE A 52 -2.30 -12.30 -14.27
C ILE A 52 -2.50 -11.44 -15.53
N ILE A 53 -1.80 -10.30 -15.63
CA ILE A 53 -1.98 -9.36 -16.74
C ILE A 53 -1.46 -9.95 -18.05
N LYS A 54 -0.19 -10.40 -18.07
CA LYS A 54 0.48 -10.76 -19.33
C LYS A 54 0.13 -12.16 -19.82
N VAL A 55 -0.18 -13.09 -18.91
CA VAL A 55 -0.43 -14.50 -19.26
C VAL A 55 -1.91 -14.82 -19.28
N PHE A 56 -2.70 -14.28 -18.35
CA PHE A 56 -4.13 -14.61 -18.27
C PHE A 56 -5.03 -13.56 -18.93
N ARG A 57 -4.80 -12.26 -18.72
CA ARG A 57 -5.67 -11.20 -19.25
C ARG A 57 -5.42 -10.95 -20.75
N GLU A 58 -4.16 -10.90 -21.17
CA GLU A 58 -3.77 -10.56 -22.55
C GLU A 58 -4.44 -11.46 -23.62
N PRO A 59 -4.54 -12.80 -23.45
CA PRO A 59 -5.23 -13.66 -24.41
C PRO A 59 -6.73 -13.37 -24.57
N PHE A 60 -7.40 -12.91 -23.50
CA PHE A 60 -8.82 -12.54 -23.55
C PHE A 60 -9.00 -11.20 -24.25
N ALA A 61 -8.12 -10.23 -24.00
CA ALA A 61 -8.13 -8.93 -24.66
C ALA A 61 -7.80 -9.03 -26.17
N SER A 62 -6.90 -9.95 -26.54
CA SER A 62 -6.45 -10.14 -27.93
C SER A 62 -7.47 -10.91 -28.80
N ASN A 63 -8.33 -11.74 -28.20
CA ASN A 63 -9.36 -12.51 -28.92
C ASN A 63 -10.73 -11.82 -28.87
N ALA A 64 -10.83 -10.65 -29.50
CA ALA A 64 -12.04 -9.84 -29.57
C ALA A 64 -13.26 -10.56 -30.22
N MET A 65 -13.05 -11.69 -30.92
CA MET A 65 -14.14 -12.50 -31.48
C MET A 65 -14.86 -13.39 -30.44
N LEU A 66 -14.21 -13.73 -29.32
CA LEU A 66 -14.81 -14.57 -28.27
C LEU A 66 -15.35 -13.75 -27.08
N PHE A 67 -14.77 -12.58 -26.84
CA PHE A 67 -15.14 -11.65 -25.76
C PHE A 67 -15.61 -10.31 -26.33
N SER A 68 -16.36 -10.35 -27.43
CA SER A 68 -16.95 -9.15 -28.02
C SER A 68 -17.92 -8.53 -27.04
N PRO A 69 -18.01 -7.18 -26.93
CA PRO A 69 -19.16 -6.58 -26.29
C PRO A 69 -20.40 -7.10 -27.02
N HIS A 70 -21.31 -7.72 -26.28
CA HIS A 70 -22.61 -8.15 -26.76
C HIS A 70 -23.46 -6.90 -27.10
N VAL A 71 -23.06 -6.15 -28.13
CA VAL A 71 -23.87 -5.07 -28.68
C VAL A 71 -24.76 -5.71 -29.72
N SER A 72 -26.02 -5.95 -29.33
CA SER A 72 -27.10 -6.24 -30.28
C SER A 72 -26.98 -5.29 -31.49
N PRO A 73 -26.97 -5.78 -32.75
CA PRO A 73 -26.66 -4.95 -33.93
C PRO A 73 -27.66 -3.84 -34.26
N ALA A 74 -28.61 -3.54 -33.37
CA ALA A 74 -29.86 -2.90 -33.75
C ALA A 74 -30.05 -1.45 -33.30
N LEU A 75 -29.18 -0.82 -32.49
CA LEU A 75 -29.52 0.52 -31.95
C LEU A 75 -28.58 1.71 -32.16
N HIS A 76 -27.28 1.59 -32.44
CA HIS A 76 -26.46 2.80 -32.63
C HIS A 76 -25.28 2.61 -33.60
N PRO A 77 -25.33 3.14 -34.84
CA PRO A 77 -24.24 3.01 -35.83
C PRO A 77 -22.99 3.85 -35.53
N ARG A 78 -22.87 4.45 -34.34
CA ARG A 78 -21.88 5.51 -34.08
C ARG A 78 -21.32 5.54 -32.65
N ALA A 79 -21.30 4.39 -31.98
CA ALA A 79 -20.49 4.26 -30.76
C ALA A 79 -19.02 4.06 -31.17
N PRO A 80 -18.05 4.82 -30.61
CA PRO A 80 -16.64 4.53 -30.81
C PRO A 80 -16.35 3.08 -30.35
N PRO A 81 -15.36 2.38 -30.95
CA PRO A 81 -14.97 1.07 -30.46
C PRO A 81 -14.65 1.20 -28.97
N ALA A 82 -15.41 0.50 -28.13
CA ALA A 82 -15.15 0.47 -26.70
C ALA A 82 -13.72 -0.05 -26.52
N ALA A 83 -12.86 0.76 -25.90
CA ALA A 83 -11.45 0.41 -25.68
C ALA A 83 -11.27 -0.89 -24.87
N HIS A 84 -12.34 -1.34 -24.20
CA HIS A 84 -12.36 -2.52 -23.36
C HIS A 84 -13.62 -3.37 -23.62
N SER A 85 -13.42 -4.67 -23.81
CA SER A 85 -14.50 -5.66 -23.77
C SER A 85 -15.05 -5.77 -22.35
N PRO A 86 -16.37 -5.62 -22.13
CA PRO A 86 -16.98 -5.68 -20.80
C PRO A 86 -16.73 -7.03 -20.10
N ASP A 87 -16.56 -8.12 -20.85
CA ASP A 87 -16.26 -9.44 -20.28
C ASP A 87 -14.87 -9.51 -19.65
N VAL A 88 -13.86 -8.92 -20.30
CA VAL A 88 -12.50 -8.79 -19.72
C VAL A 88 -12.54 -7.92 -18.47
N GLU A 89 -13.32 -6.84 -18.50
CA GLU A 89 -13.48 -5.98 -17.33
C GLU A 89 -14.18 -6.69 -16.17
N ASN A 90 -15.21 -7.50 -16.44
CA ASN A 90 -15.91 -8.26 -15.41
C ASN A 90 -15.03 -9.32 -14.73
N ILE A 91 -14.06 -9.88 -15.45
CA ILE A 91 -13.16 -10.93 -14.91
C ILE A 91 -11.95 -10.31 -14.22
N PHE A 92 -11.30 -9.34 -14.87
CA PHE A 92 -10.00 -8.81 -14.42
C PHE A 92 -10.12 -7.47 -13.69
N SER A 93 -11.26 -6.77 -13.80
CA SER A 93 -11.54 -5.52 -13.10
C SER A 93 -10.36 -4.53 -13.22
N ARG A 94 -10.06 -3.82 -12.13
CA ARG A 94 -9.02 -2.81 -12.00
C ARG A 94 -7.61 -3.37 -11.83
N ILE A 95 -7.32 -4.60 -12.28
CA ILE A 95 -6.01 -5.24 -12.05
C ILE A 95 -4.83 -4.44 -12.63
N VAL A 96 -5.04 -3.72 -13.73
CA VAL A 96 -4.01 -2.87 -14.35
C VAL A 96 -3.73 -1.65 -13.47
N ASP A 97 -4.77 -0.99 -12.98
CA ASP A 97 -4.67 0.16 -12.08
C ASP A 97 -4.02 -0.25 -10.75
N ILE A 98 -4.37 -1.43 -10.22
CA ILE A 98 -3.75 -2.01 -9.02
C ILE A 98 -2.25 -2.29 -9.26
N HIS A 99 -1.89 -2.84 -10.41
CA HIS A 99 -0.48 -3.03 -10.77
C HIS A 99 0.28 -1.70 -10.83
N GLU A 100 -0.30 -0.68 -11.47
CA GLU A 100 0.31 0.64 -11.59
C GLU A 100 0.56 1.28 -10.22
N VAL A 101 -0.46 1.32 -9.34
CA VAL A 101 -0.29 1.88 -8.00
C VAL A 101 0.71 1.07 -7.16
N THR A 102 0.76 -0.25 -7.32
CA THR A 102 1.72 -1.12 -6.63
C THR A 102 3.15 -0.86 -7.08
N VAL A 103 3.39 -0.67 -8.39
CA VAL A 103 4.71 -0.29 -8.92
C VAL A 103 5.11 1.08 -8.37
N LYS A 104 4.18 2.05 -8.38
CA LYS A 104 4.43 3.40 -7.87
C LYS A 104 4.78 3.38 -6.37
N LEU A 105 4.02 2.66 -5.56
CA LEU A 105 4.28 2.50 -4.12
C LEU A 105 5.66 1.88 -3.87
N LEU A 106 5.98 0.78 -4.56
CA LEU A 106 7.29 0.12 -4.38
C LEU A 106 8.44 1.07 -4.75
N GLY A 107 8.32 1.80 -5.85
CA GLY A 107 9.32 2.79 -6.28
C GLY A 107 9.54 3.88 -5.24
N LEU A 108 8.45 4.47 -4.70
CA LEU A 108 8.56 5.49 -3.64
C LEU A 108 9.26 4.96 -2.38
N ILE A 109 8.97 3.72 -2.01
CA ILE A 109 9.62 3.07 -0.86
C ILE A 109 11.09 2.79 -1.16
N GLU A 110 11.42 2.28 -2.35
CA GLU A 110 12.81 2.05 -2.78
C GLU A 110 13.63 3.34 -2.76
N ASP A 111 13.10 4.41 -3.34
CA ASP A 111 13.73 5.74 -3.33
C ASP A 111 13.92 6.27 -1.90
N THR A 112 12.91 6.11 -1.03
CA THR A 112 13.01 6.56 0.37
C THR A 112 14.06 5.78 1.14
N VAL A 113 14.12 4.46 0.94
CA VAL A 113 15.14 3.60 1.57
C VAL A 113 16.55 3.96 1.07
N GLU A 114 16.72 4.21 -0.24
CA GLU A 114 18.00 4.58 -0.84
C GLU A 114 18.49 5.95 -0.38
N MET A 115 17.57 6.90 -0.18
CA MET A 115 17.88 8.28 0.22
C MET A 115 17.95 8.50 1.74
N THR A 116 17.68 7.47 2.54
CA THR A 116 17.77 7.55 4.01
C THR A 116 19.23 7.58 4.44
N ASP A 117 19.64 8.64 5.14
CA ASP A 117 21.00 8.81 5.65
C ASP A 117 21.35 7.73 6.70
N GLU A 118 22.63 7.34 6.76
CA GLU A 118 23.15 6.34 7.73
C GLU A 118 22.98 6.81 9.19
N GLY A 119 22.84 8.12 9.42
CA GLY A 119 22.53 8.70 10.72
C GLY A 119 21.05 8.58 11.14
N SER A 120 20.17 8.12 10.25
CA SER A 120 18.74 7.92 10.54
C SER A 120 18.49 6.56 11.18
N PRO A 121 17.58 6.45 12.16
CA PRO A 121 17.31 5.17 12.83
C PRO A 121 16.69 4.12 11.89
N HIS A 122 15.84 4.56 10.95
CA HIS A 122 15.22 3.73 9.90
C HIS A 122 14.61 4.62 8.81
N PRO A 123 14.33 4.09 7.61
CA PRO A 123 13.63 4.84 6.55
C PRO A 123 12.19 5.16 6.97
N LEU A 124 11.72 6.38 6.69
CA LEU A 124 10.38 6.85 7.05
C LEU A 124 9.42 6.69 5.85
N VAL A 125 8.94 5.48 5.62
CA VAL A 125 8.13 5.17 4.43
C VAL A 125 6.65 5.55 4.57
N GLY A 126 6.23 6.10 5.71
CA GLY A 126 4.84 6.47 5.98
C GLY A 126 4.28 7.49 4.97
N SER A 127 5.09 8.49 4.60
CA SER A 127 4.70 9.49 3.59
C SER A 127 4.43 8.88 2.23
N CYS A 128 5.13 7.79 1.85
CA CYS A 128 4.86 7.07 0.59
C CYS A 128 3.42 6.54 0.52
N PHE A 129 2.85 6.15 1.66
CA PHE A 129 1.46 5.68 1.74
C PHE A 129 0.48 6.85 1.81
N GLU A 130 0.80 7.89 2.58
CA GLU A 130 -0.03 9.09 2.72
C GLU A 130 -0.23 9.78 1.37
N ASP A 131 0.86 10.01 0.62
CA ASP A 131 0.83 10.65 -0.71
C ASP A 131 0.02 9.87 -1.76
N LEU A 132 -0.17 8.56 -1.57
CA LEU A 132 -0.99 7.71 -2.44
C LEU A 132 -2.44 7.60 -1.97
N ALA A 133 -2.72 7.92 -0.71
CA ALA A 133 -4.04 7.85 -0.12
C ALA A 133 -4.85 9.15 -0.29
N GLU A 134 -4.18 10.29 -0.51
CA GLU A 134 -4.78 11.58 -0.90
C GLU A 134 -5.34 11.59 -2.34
#